data_AF-A0A1H9S6G6-F1
#
_entry.id   AF-A0A1H9S6G6-F1
#
_cell.length_a   1.000
_cell.length_b   1.000
_cell.length_c   1.000
_cell.angle_alpha   90.00
_cell.angle_beta   90.00
_cell.angle_gamma   90.00
#
_symmetry.space_group_name_H-M   'P 1'
#
loop_
_entity.id
_entity.type
_entity.pdbx_description
1 polymer ?
#
loop_
_entity_poly.entity_id
_entity_poly.type
_entity_poly.pdbx_seq_one_letter_code
_entity_poly.pdbx_strand_id
1 'polypeptide(L)'
;MLREWAQDLDWMQKMTGSGGELFDDLPIPDARPAPPLKAKAAARVQRPNRNQIELRPSDLESLLSEDHPARLVWGYVEQQDLSPLYAGIKAVDGGCGRSAIAPEILLALWLYATLEGVGSARALARLCEVHDAYRWLCGGVQ
;
A
#
# COMPACT_ATOMS: atom_id res chain seq x y z
N MET A 1 -17.19 -65.78 11.86
CA MET A 1 -18.22 -64.85 11.34
C MET A 1 -19.34 -64.57 12.35
N LEU A 2 -19.04 -64.35 13.64
CA LEU A 2 -19.95 -63.80 14.68
C LEU A 2 -19.17 -63.60 16.02
N ARG A 3 -17.93 -63.10 15.95
CA ARG A 3 -17.12 -62.76 17.16
C ARG A 3 -16.34 -61.44 17.06
N GLU A 4 -16.23 -60.84 15.87
CA GLU A 4 -15.47 -59.59 15.67
C GLU A 4 -16.32 -58.32 15.77
N TRP A 5 -17.66 -58.41 15.67
CA TRP A 5 -18.55 -57.25 15.88
C TRP A 5 -18.96 -57.06 17.35
N ALA A 6 -18.61 -58.01 18.23
CA ALA A 6 -18.88 -57.91 19.66
C ALA A 6 -17.86 -57.02 20.39
N GLN A 7 -16.63 -56.91 19.86
CA GLN A 7 -15.57 -56.09 20.45
C GLN A 7 -15.70 -54.60 20.09
N ASP A 8 -16.21 -54.28 18.90
CA ASP A 8 -16.43 -52.88 18.49
C ASP A 8 -17.62 -52.22 19.21
N LEU A 9 -18.69 -52.97 19.50
CA LEU A 9 -19.81 -52.46 20.30
C LEU A 9 -19.44 -52.28 21.78
N ASP A 10 -18.58 -53.14 22.34
CA ASP A 10 -18.04 -52.99 23.70
C ASP A 10 -17.15 -51.73 23.82
N TRP A 11 -16.35 -51.44 22.79
CA TRP A 11 -15.51 -50.24 22.72
C TRP A 11 -16.31 -48.94 22.59
N MET A 12 -17.40 -48.92 21.81
CA MET A 12 -18.28 -47.74 21.71
C MET A 12 -19.10 -47.50 22.97
N GLN A 13 -19.44 -48.56 23.73
CA GLN A 13 -20.18 -48.44 24.99
C GLN A 13 -19.28 -48.01 26.17
N LYS A 14 -17.97 -48.33 26.12
CA LYS A 14 -16.97 -47.88 27.11
C LYS A 14 -16.53 -46.42 26.95
N MET A 15 -16.79 -45.79 25.80
CA MET A 15 -16.51 -44.36 25.59
C MET A 15 -17.61 -43.42 26.09
N THR A 16 -18.79 -43.94 26.43
CA THR A 16 -19.91 -43.16 26.97
C THR A 16 -20.17 -43.53 28.42
N GLY A 17 -19.21 -43.26 29.31
CA GLY A 17 -19.40 -43.61 30.71
C GLY A 17 -18.20 -43.31 31.58
N SER A 18 -18.05 -42.02 31.91
CA SER A 18 -17.43 -41.45 33.12
C SER A 18 -16.59 -40.22 32.74
N GLY A 19 -17.28 -39.21 32.21
CA GLY A 19 -16.82 -37.82 32.22
C GLY A 19 -17.54 -36.98 33.28
N GLY A 20 -18.45 -37.59 34.04
CA GLY A 20 -19.31 -36.91 35.02
C GLY A 20 -18.84 -37.02 36.47
N GLU A 21 -18.17 -38.12 36.85
CA GLU A 21 -18.04 -38.47 38.27
C GLU A 21 -16.91 -37.72 39.01
N LEU A 22 -16.06 -36.97 38.30
CA LEU A 22 -14.91 -36.30 38.93
C LEU A 22 -15.31 -35.05 39.72
N PHE A 23 -16.47 -34.45 39.43
CA PHE A 23 -16.88 -33.16 39.98
C PHE A 23 -18.25 -33.17 40.66
N ASP A 24 -18.96 -34.30 40.67
CA ASP A 24 -20.34 -34.39 41.18
C ASP A 24 -20.43 -34.37 42.72
N ASP A 25 -19.40 -34.83 43.44
CA ASP A 25 -19.37 -34.89 44.91
C ASP A 25 -18.61 -33.73 45.58
N LEU A 26 -18.18 -32.73 44.80
CA LEU A 26 -17.56 -31.54 45.37
C LEU A 26 -18.65 -30.63 45.95
N PRO A 27 -18.54 -30.20 47.23
CA PRO A 27 -19.50 -29.26 47.80
C PRO A 27 -19.47 -28.00 46.94
N ILE A 28 -20.61 -27.69 46.29
CA ILE A 28 -20.80 -26.42 45.58
C ILE A 28 -20.58 -25.34 46.65
N PRO A 29 -19.51 -24.52 46.54
CA PRO A 29 -19.29 -23.47 47.50
C PRO A 29 -20.55 -22.60 47.52
N ASP A 30 -21.09 -22.32 48.71
CA ASP A 30 -22.22 -21.39 48.88
C ASP A 30 -22.00 -20.23 47.91
N ALA A 31 -22.97 -20.01 47.00
CA ALA A 31 -22.87 -19.08 45.90
C ALA A 31 -22.65 -17.67 46.46
N ARG A 32 -21.38 -17.38 46.78
CA ARG A 32 -20.93 -16.08 47.23
C ARG A 32 -21.25 -15.19 46.05
N PRO A 33 -22.08 -14.14 46.22
CA PRO A 33 -22.39 -13.26 45.10
C PRO A 33 -21.08 -12.83 44.49
N ALA A 34 -20.87 -13.20 43.22
CA ALA A 34 -19.64 -12.87 42.52
C ALA A 34 -19.45 -11.37 42.69
N PRO A 35 -18.27 -10.90 43.14
CA PRO A 35 -18.04 -9.47 43.26
C PRO A 35 -18.43 -8.82 41.93
N PRO A 36 -19.17 -7.70 41.94
CA PRO A 36 -19.67 -7.10 40.72
C PRO A 36 -18.49 -6.92 39.76
N LEU A 37 -18.60 -7.48 38.56
CA LEU A 37 -17.54 -7.42 37.56
C LEU A 37 -17.22 -5.95 37.37
N LYS A 38 -16.06 -5.48 37.86
CA LYS A 38 -15.64 -4.08 37.67
C LYS A 38 -15.69 -3.83 36.17
N ALA A 39 -16.52 -2.89 35.74
CA ALA A 39 -16.60 -2.52 34.33
C ALA A 39 -15.18 -2.27 33.83
N LYS A 40 -14.73 -3.06 32.84
CA LYS A 40 -13.41 -2.88 32.25
C LYS A 40 -13.33 -1.43 31.79
N ALA A 41 -12.34 -0.71 32.29
CA ALA A 41 -12.10 0.66 31.87
C ALA A 41 -12.00 0.69 30.35
N ALA A 42 -12.70 1.64 29.72
CA ALA A 42 -12.72 1.75 28.28
C ALA A 42 -11.29 1.90 27.74
N ALA A 43 -10.98 1.17 26.66
CA ALA A 43 -9.67 1.23 26.04
C ALA A 43 -9.40 2.65 25.52
N ARG A 44 -8.28 3.25 25.96
CA ARG A 44 -7.81 4.53 25.44
C ARG A 44 -7.10 4.27 24.11
N VAL A 45 -7.77 4.57 23.00
CA VAL A 45 -7.23 4.36 21.64
C VAL A 45 -7.19 5.68 20.88
N GLN A 46 -6.16 5.87 20.07
CA GLN A 46 -6.13 6.96 19.11
C GLN A 46 -7.05 6.63 17.92
N ARG A 47 -7.77 7.62 17.41
CA ARG A 47 -8.65 7.48 16.25
C ARG A 47 -8.07 8.26 15.08
N PRO A 48 -8.18 7.77 13.84
CA PRO A 48 -7.74 8.53 12.68
C PRO A 48 -8.60 9.80 12.54
N ASN A 49 -7.94 10.95 12.41
CA ASN A 49 -8.59 12.22 12.10
C ASN A 49 -8.42 12.55 10.62
N ARG A 50 -9.51 12.53 9.84
CA ARG A 50 -9.47 12.83 8.40
C ARG A 50 -9.50 14.32 8.06
N ASN A 51 -9.71 15.17 9.07
CA ASN A 51 -9.68 16.63 8.93
C ASN A 51 -8.34 17.23 9.37
N GLN A 52 -7.36 16.39 9.72
CA GLN A 52 -6.04 16.85 10.10
C GLN A 52 -5.33 17.45 8.87
N ILE A 53 -4.93 18.71 8.97
CA ILE A 53 -4.10 19.39 7.97
C ILE A 53 -2.64 19.22 8.38
N GLU A 54 -1.82 18.70 7.46
CA GLU A 54 -0.39 18.49 7.66
C GLU A 54 0.36 18.92 6.41
N LEU A 55 1.43 19.69 6.58
CA LEU A 55 2.37 20.02 5.50
C LEU A 55 3.49 18.98 5.51
N ARG A 56 3.59 18.22 4.42
CA ARG A 56 4.64 17.21 4.26
C ARG A 56 5.61 17.64 3.15
N PRO A 57 6.80 18.16 3.49
CA PRO A 57 7.83 18.37 2.47
C PRO A 57 8.23 17.02 1.88
N SER A 58 8.43 16.99 0.57
CA SER A 58 8.89 15.81 -0.15
C SER A 58 10.20 16.16 -0.85
N ASP A 59 11.23 15.37 -0.61
CA ASP A 59 12.39 15.32 -1.47
C ASP A 59 12.06 14.44 -2.67
N LEU A 60 12.25 14.98 -3.89
CA LEU A 60 12.01 14.21 -5.11
C LEU A 60 13.02 13.07 -5.20
N GLU A 61 14.28 13.31 -4.89
CA GLU A 61 15.34 12.33 -5.10
C GLU A 61 15.13 11.05 -4.27
N SER A 62 14.64 11.22 -3.04
CA SER A 62 14.25 10.13 -2.15
C SER A 62 12.96 9.39 -2.56
N LEU A 63 12.20 9.84 -3.57
CA LEU A 63 10.98 9.15 -4.02
C LEU A 63 11.28 7.80 -4.67
N LEU A 64 12.44 7.68 -5.31
CA LEU A 64 12.79 6.50 -6.11
C LEU A 64 14.07 5.86 -5.60
N SER A 65 14.07 4.53 -5.51
CA SER A 65 15.29 3.75 -5.30
C SER A 65 16.31 4.00 -6.42
N GLU A 66 17.60 3.82 -6.13
CA GLU A 66 18.69 4.01 -7.09
C GLU A 66 18.53 3.15 -8.36
N ASP A 67 17.99 1.92 -8.22
CA ASP A 67 17.77 0.98 -9.33
C ASP A 67 16.43 1.20 -10.07
N HIS A 68 15.69 2.26 -9.77
CA HIS A 68 14.37 2.47 -10.37
C HIS A 68 14.48 2.74 -11.89
N PRO A 69 13.68 2.08 -12.75
CA PRO A 69 13.81 2.18 -14.21
C PRO A 69 13.66 3.61 -14.77
N ALA A 70 12.88 4.46 -14.11
CA ALA A 70 12.78 5.89 -14.47
C ALA A 70 14.14 6.61 -14.47
N ARG A 71 15.07 6.23 -13.58
CA ARG A 71 16.42 6.80 -13.52
C ARG A 71 17.25 6.38 -14.73
N LEU A 72 17.10 5.14 -15.20
CA LEU A 72 17.73 4.67 -16.43
C LEU A 72 17.21 5.43 -17.66
N VAL A 73 15.89 5.65 -17.73
CA VAL A 73 15.29 6.45 -18.80
C VAL A 73 15.81 7.88 -18.78
N TRP A 74 15.87 8.51 -17.60
CA TRP A 74 16.41 9.86 -17.47
C TRP A 74 17.87 9.95 -17.90
N GLY A 75 18.72 9.07 -17.37
CA GLY A 75 20.14 9.03 -17.74
C GLY A 75 20.37 8.74 -19.23
N TYR A 76 19.48 8.00 -19.88
CA TYR A 76 19.50 7.85 -21.35
C TYR A 76 19.13 9.15 -22.06
N VAL A 77 18.06 9.84 -21.62
CA VAL A 77 17.59 11.10 -22.20
C VAL A 77 18.64 12.21 -22.10
N GLU A 78 19.34 12.29 -20.98
CA GLU A 78 20.43 13.27 -20.76
C GLU A 78 21.58 13.15 -21.77
N GLN A 79 21.74 11.98 -22.40
CA GLN A 79 22.79 11.74 -23.39
C GLN A 79 22.34 12.03 -24.83
N GLN A 80 21.06 12.36 -25.04
CA GLN A 80 20.54 12.59 -26.39
C GLN A 80 20.80 14.03 -26.85
N ASP A 81 21.04 14.19 -28.16
CA ASP A 81 21.06 15.52 -28.76
C ASP A 81 19.61 16.02 -28.95
N LEU A 82 19.19 16.93 -28.07
CA LEU A 82 17.87 17.56 -28.10
C LEU A 82 17.87 18.94 -28.76
N SER A 83 19.03 19.38 -29.28
CA SER A 83 19.16 20.69 -29.96
C SER A 83 18.09 20.92 -31.03
N PRO A 84 17.68 19.92 -31.85
CA PRO A 84 16.61 20.10 -32.84
C PRO A 84 15.24 20.41 -32.21
N LEU A 85 14.93 19.87 -31.03
CA LEU A 85 13.68 20.14 -30.33
C LEU A 85 13.67 21.55 -29.74
N TYR A 86 14.80 21.96 -29.15
CA TYR A 86 14.98 23.32 -28.65
C TYR A 86 14.89 24.36 -29.78
N ALA A 87 15.44 24.08 -30.96
CA ALA A 87 15.38 24.98 -32.11
C ALA A 87 13.94 25.29 -32.55
N GLY A 88 12.98 24.41 -32.24
CA GLY A 88 11.55 24.64 -32.51
C GLY A 88 10.84 25.52 -31.47
N ILE A 89 11.46 25.79 -30.32
CA ILE A 89 10.87 26.57 -29.24
C ILE A 89 10.94 28.06 -29.58
N LYS A 90 9.79 28.72 -29.57
CA LYS A 90 9.66 30.17 -29.84
C LYS A 90 9.65 31.03 -28.58
N ALA A 91 9.53 30.41 -27.41
CA ALA A 91 9.60 31.11 -26.13
C ALA A 91 11.06 31.52 -25.89
N VAL A 92 11.29 32.81 -25.72
CA VAL A 92 12.62 33.41 -25.53
C VAL A 92 12.61 34.30 -24.29
N ASP A 93 13.77 34.46 -23.67
CA ASP A 93 13.92 35.32 -22.49
C ASP A 93 13.51 36.77 -22.79
N GLY A 94 12.72 37.35 -21.89
CA GLY A 94 12.14 38.68 -22.05
C GLY A 94 10.94 38.77 -23.01
N GLY A 95 10.53 37.66 -23.62
CA GLY A 95 9.29 37.56 -24.40
C GLY A 95 8.04 37.46 -23.52
N CYS A 96 6.87 37.62 -24.12
CA CYS A 96 5.59 37.41 -23.44
C CYS A 96 5.12 35.94 -23.58
N GLY A 97 4.48 35.40 -22.55
CA GLY A 97 3.91 34.04 -22.55
C GLY A 97 4.50 33.13 -21.46
N ARG A 98 3.99 31.90 -21.41
CA ARG A 98 4.50 30.87 -20.49
C ARG A 98 5.81 30.30 -21.06
N SER A 99 6.78 30.05 -20.18
CA SER A 99 7.98 29.30 -20.54
C SER A 99 7.62 27.93 -21.11
N ALA A 100 8.38 27.47 -22.11
CA ALA A 100 8.21 26.12 -22.64
C ALA A 100 8.69 25.09 -21.60
N ILE A 101 8.09 23.89 -21.64
CA ILE A 101 8.60 22.73 -20.89
C ILE A 101 9.85 22.23 -21.60
N ALA A 102 10.88 21.89 -20.83
CA ALA A 102 12.12 21.33 -21.34
C ALA A 102 11.86 20.03 -22.13
N PRO A 103 12.37 19.87 -23.37
CA PRO A 103 12.17 18.67 -24.19
C PRO A 103 12.59 17.36 -23.53
N GLU A 104 13.59 17.38 -22.65
CA GLU A 104 14.08 16.25 -21.84
C GLU A 104 12.94 15.64 -21.04
N ILE A 105 12.16 16.48 -20.36
CA ILE A 105 11.03 16.06 -19.52
C ILE A 105 9.98 15.38 -20.38
N LEU A 106 9.63 15.99 -21.51
CA LEU A 106 8.60 15.44 -22.41
C LEU A 106 9.03 14.10 -23.01
N LEU A 107 10.30 13.99 -23.42
CA LEU A 107 10.85 12.75 -23.98
C LEU A 107 10.92 11.65 -22.93
N ALA A 108 11.43 11.94 -21.73
CA ALA A 108 11.54 10.97 -20.65
C ALA A 108 10.17 10.43 -20.22
N LEU A 109 9.18 11.31 -20.08
CA LEU A 109 7.80 10.93 -19.77
C LEU A 109 7.21 10.00 -20.84
N TRP A 110 7.43 10.31 -22.13
CA TRP A 110 6.93 9.47 -23.22
C TRP A 110 7.62 8.11 -23.29
N LEU A 111 8.95 8.06 -23.15
CA LEU A 111 9.69 6.81 -23.15
C LEU A 111 9.27 5.93 -21.97
N TYR A 112 9.22 6.48 -20.77
CA TYR A 112 8.82 5.74 -19.58
C TYR A 112 7.37 5.26 -19.66
N ALA A 113 6.45 6.12 -20.11
CA ALA A 113 5.05 5.74 -20.35
C ALA A 113 4.93 4.58 -21.36
N THR A 114 5.75 4.58 -22.40
CA THR A 114 5.74 3.50 -23.41
C THR A 114 6.21 2.18 -22.83
N LEU A 115 7.24 2.19 -21.98
CA LEU A 115 7.70 0.99 -21.26
C LEU A 115 6.61 0.41 -20.36
N GLU A 116 5.80 1.27 -19.74
CA GLU A 116 4.65 0.90 -18.90
C GLU A 116 3.35 0.63 -19.69
N GLY A 117 3.39 0.69 -21.03
CA GLY A 117 2.22 0.45 -21.88
C GLY A 117 1.16 1.57 -21.88
N VAL A 118 1.51 2.78 -21.43
CA VAL A 118 0.63 3.94 -21.37
C VAL A 118 0.76 4.78 -22.66
N GLY A 119 -0.19 4.62 -23.57
CA GLY A 119 -0.24 5.35 -24.85
C GLY A 119 -1.11 6.62 -24.89
N SER A 120 -1.64 7.07 -23.75
CA SER A 120 -2.59 8.20 -23.71
C SER A 120 -2.00 9.41 -22.99
N ALA A 121 -1.92 10.54 -23.70
CA ALA A 121 -1.48 11.81 -23.11
C ALA A 121 -2.34 12.24 -21.90
N ARG A 122 -3.64 11.95 -21.91
CA ARG A 122 -4.53 12.24 -20.76
C ARG A 122 -4.25 11.32 -19.57
N ALA A 123 -3.89 10.06 -19.83
CA ALA A 123 -3.48 9.14 -18.77
C ALA A 123 -2.13 9.58 -18.19
N LEU A 124 -1.18 9.94 -19.05
CA LEU A 124 0.13 10.45 -18.67
C LEU A 124 0.01 11.71 -17.79
N ALA A 125 -0.82 12.69 -18.19
CA ALA A 125 -1.06 13.89 -17.39
C ALA A 125 -1.60 13.56 -15.99
N ARG A 126 -2.45 12.54 -15.84
CA ARG A 126 -2.90 12.09 -14.51
C ARG A 126 -1.78 11.41 -13.72
N LEU A 127 -0.93 10.63 -14.37
CA LEU A 127 0.21 9.96 -13.73
C LEU A 127 1.22 10.97 -13.18
N CYS A 128 1.47 12.08 -13.88
CA CYS A 128 2.30 13.18 -13.39
C CYS A 128 1.84 13.74 -12.03
N GLU A 129 0.56 13.63 -11.68
CA GLU A 129 0.03 14.13 -10.40
C GLU A 129 0.09 13.09 -9.28
N VAL A 130 -0.12 11.81 -9.61
CA VAL A 130 -0.41 10.77 -8.60
C VAL A 130 0.69 9.73 -8.43
N HIS A 131 1.64 9.65 -9.35
CA HIS A 131 2.63 8.57 -9.39
C HIS A 131 4.05 9.11 -9.24
N ASP A 132 4.79 8.60 -8.25
CA ASP A 132 6.09 9.14 -7.84
C ASP A 132 7.14 9.12 -8.96
N ALA A 133 7.21 8.05 -9.75
CA ALA A 133 8.11 8.00 -10.91
C ALA A 133 7.88 9.15 -11.91
N TYR A 134 6.62 9.48 -12.20
CA TYR A 134 6.29 10.56 -13.13
C TYR A 134 6.50 11.93 -12.49
N ARG A 135 6.24 12.08 -11.19
CA ARG A 135 6.55 13.31 -10.43
C ARG A 135 8.05 13.58 -10.38
N TRP A 136 8.85 12.54 -10.20
CA TRP A 136 10.31 12.61 -10.24
C TRP A 136 10.80 13.04 -11.62
N LEU A 137 10.31 12.41 -12.70
CA LEU A 137 10.63 12.79 -14.08
C LEU A 137 10.20 14.23 -14.44
N CYS A 138 9.08 14.71 -13.88
CA CYS A 138 8.65 16.10 -14.03
C CYS A 138 9.59 17.09 -13.33
N GLY A 139 10.30 16.68 -12.27
CA GLY A 139 11.24 17.56 -11.56
C GLY A 139 10.61 18.82 -10.96
N GLY A 140 9.30 18.81 -10.67
CA GLY A 140 8.54 19.97 -10.21
C GLY A 140 8.02 20.90 -11.32
N VAL A 141 8.20 20.54 -12.60
CA VAL A 141 7.64 21.26 -13.75
C VAL A 141 6.24 20.71 -14.08
N GLN A 142 5.23 21.58 -14.03
CA GLN A 142 3.81 21.34 -14.38
C GLN A 142 3.29 22.51 -15.22
#